data_AF-A0A5B7GBL6-F1
#
_entry.id   AF-A0A5B7GBL6-F1
#
_cell.length_a   1.000
_cell.length_b   1.000
_cell.length_c   1.000
_cell.angle_alpha   90.00
_cell.angle_beta   90.00
_cell.angle_gamma   90.00
#
_symmetry.space_group_name_H-M   'P 1'
#
loop_
_entity.id
_entity.type
_entity.pdbx_description
1 polymer ?
#
loop_
_entity_poly.entity_id
_entity_poly.type
_entity_poly.pdbx_seq_one_letter_code
_entity_poly.pdbx_strand_id
1 'polypeptide(L)'
;MDFSRTMTESVVDLVYHQRRVGMVVWHPTANNILLSAGSDNIVVIWNVGCGEALSTIDAHPDIIYSCCFNWDGSLLLTTCKDKKIRIINPRDGEVFEVEEFARSCKGDSVIRYFEITPEVPFVHYINTFQLPDPQRGIGMMPKRGVDVTTCEITRFYRLNNSGFCQIITMTVPRKSELFQEDLYPDTPGDIPALTAEEWWEGQNKDPILMSLKDGYQATQKSELKVTKKKTNILDKMPPTGKVKSEEDGKATALSSEALEKVTEVRFYCVCRHWC
;
A
#
# COMPACT_ATOMS: atom_id res chain seq x y z
N MET A 1 -6.54 -3.48 24.85
CA MET A 1 -6.03 -2.09 24.88
C MET A 1 -7.17 -1.17 25.23
N ASP A 2 -7.05 -0.46 26.35
CA ASP A 2 -8.00 0.57 26.74
C ASP A 2 -7.71 1.84 25.91
N PHE A 3 -8.62 2.21 25.02
CA PHE A 3 -8.50 3.40 24.18
C PHE A 3 -8.74 4.71 24.98
N SER A 4 -8.99 4.63 26.29
CA SER A 4 -9.19 5.79 27.16
C SER A 4 -7.93 6.61 27.46
N ARG A 5 -6.74 6.05 27.21
CA ARG A 5 -5.46 6.70 27.53
C ARG A 5 -4.80 7.27 26.28
N THR A 6 -4.50 8.57 26.30
CA THR A 6 -3.65 9.22 25.30
C THR A 6 -2.31 8.48 25.20
N MET A 7 -1.98 7.95 24.03
CA MET A 7 -0.69 7.34 23.76
C MET A 7 0.39 8.43 23.70
N THR A 8 1.27 8.47 24.70
CA THR A 8 2.34 9.48 24.80
C THR A 8 3.72 8.94 24.44
N GLU A 9 3.88 7.61 24.43
CA GLU A 9 5.15 6.93 24.17
C GLU A 9 5.00 5.98 22.98
N SER A 10 5.96 6.03 22.06
CA SER A 10 6.04 5.09 20.94
C SER A 10 6.55 3.73 21.44
N VAL A 11 6.00 2.65 20.88
CA VAL A 11 6.48 1.29 21.18
C VAL A 11 7.76 0.98 20.37
N VAL A 12 7.83 1.51 19.15
CA VAL A 12 8.95 1.38 18.20
C VAL A 12 9.13 2.68 17.44
N ASP A 13 10.38 3.06 17.21
CA ASP A 13 10.74 4.15 16.31
C ASP A 13 11.38 3.56 15.03
N LEU A 14 10.81 3.89 13.88
CA LEU A 14 11.32 3.49 12.56
C LEU A 14 12.15 4.65 12.00
N VAL A 15 13.46 4.61 12.24
CA VAL A 15 14.39 5.71 11.93
C VAL A 15 15.21 5.37 10.70
N TYR A 16 14.88 6.01 9.57
CA TYR A 16 15.65 5.88 8.33
C TYR A 16 15.57 7.14 7.45
N HIS A 17 14.34 7.55 7.12
CA HIS A 17 14.12 8.65 6.18
C HIS A 17 14.79 9.95 6.63
N GLN A 18 15.46 10.61 5.69
CA GLN A 18 16.17 11.88 5.92
C GLN A 18 15.27 13.10 5.67
N ARG A 19 14.07 12.85 5.14
CA ARG A 19 13.06 13.87 4.85
C ARG A 19 11.69 13.40 5.34
N ARG A 20 10.71 14.29 5.21
CA ARG A 20 9.32 14.01 5.60
C ARG A 20 8.81 12.72 4.95
N VAL A 21 8.33 11.80 5.78
CA VAL A 21 7.58 10.61 5.35
C VAL A 21 6.20 11.05 4.87
N GLY A 22 5.89 10.72 3.61
CA GLY A 22 4.64 11.10 2.95
C GLY A 22 3.60 9.98 2.95
N MET A 23 4.05 8.72 3.04
CA MET A 23 3.22 7.53 2.87
C MET A 23 3.64 6.43 3.84
N VAL A 24 2.65 5.72 4.37
CA VAL A 24 2.84 4.49 5.16
C VAL A 24 1.76 3.48 4.77
N VAL A 25 2.14 2.26 4.43
CA VAL A 25 1.22 1.24 3.90
C VAL A 25 1.55 -0.11 4.53
N TRP A 26 0.57 -0.74 5.18
CA TRP A 26 0.73 -2.09 5.72
C TRP A 26 0.71 -3.13 4.61
N HIS A 27 1.49 -4.20 4.77
CA HIS A 27 1.39 -5.35 3.89
C HIS A 27 0.01 -6.01 4.03
N PRO A 28 -0.64 -6.40 2.93
CA PRO A 28 -2.02 -6.89 2.97
C PRO A 28 -2.17 -8.25 3.67
N THR A 29 -1.13 -9.08 3.62
CA THR A 29 -1.20 -10.48 4.08
C THR A 29 -0.21 -10.84 5.17
N ALA A 30 0.80 -10.00 5.43
CA ALA A 30 1.91 -10.33 6.33
C ALA A 30 1.85 -9.42 7.55
N ASN A 31 1.86 -10.03 8.73
CA ASN A 31 1.86 -9.29 9.97
C ASN A 31 3.16 -8.52 10.12
N ASN A 32 3.09 -7.34 10.75
CA ASN A 32 4.23 -6.48 11.07
C ASN A 32 5.07 -5.96 9.87
N ILE A 33 4.69 -6.25 8.62
CA ILE A 33 5.37 -5.69 7.46
C ILE A 33 4.73 -4.35 7.09
N LEU A 34 5.55 -3.30 7.07
CA LEU A 34 5.13 -1.94 6.77
C LEU A 34 6.03 -1.37 5.68
N LEU A 35 5.44 -0.68 4.71
CA LEU A 35 6.12 0.18 3.76
C LEU A 35 6.05 1.63 4.22
N SER A 36 7.14 2.38 4.10
CA SER A 36 7.14 3.83 4.14
C SER A 36 7.79 4.44 2.90
N ALA A 37 7.30 5.59 2.46
CA ALA A 37 7.93 6.37 1.39
C ALA A 37 8.11 7.83 1.82
N GLY A 38 9.31 8.36 1.60
CA GLY A 38 9.71 9.70 2.03
C GLY A 38 9.92 10.68 0.89
N SER A 39 10.03 11.96 1.24
CA SER A 39 10.39 13.04 0.30
C SER A 39 11.88 13.05 -0.06
N ASP A 40 12.62 12.06 0.45
CA ASP A 40 13.95 11.64 0.01
C ASP A 40 13.87 10.66 -1.18
N ASN A 41 12.66 10.37 -1.68
CA ASN A 41 12.37 9.49 -2.82
C ASN A 41 12.76 8.02 -2.58
N ILE A 42 12.92 7.64 -1.32
CA ILE A 42 13.22 6.27 -0.94
C ILE A 42 11.93 5.58 -0.49
N VAL A 43 11.81 4.30 -0.83
CA VAL A 43 10.85 3.39 -0.19
C VAL A 43 11.60 2.46 0.77
N VAL A 44 11.07 2.26 1.97
CA VAL A 44 11.63 1.36 2.98
C VAL A 44 10.58 0.34 3.39
N ILE A 45 10.95 -0.93 3.40
CA ILE A 45 10.15 -2.02 3.94
C ILE A 45 10.67 -2.37 5.34
N TRP A 46 9.76 -2.48 6.30
CA TRP A 46 10.05 -2.64 7.71
C TRP A 46 9.44 -3.92 8.25
N ASN A 47 10.14 -4.56 9.18
CA ASN A 47 9.50 -5.38 10.21
C ASN A 47 9.31 -4.51 11.46
N VAL A 48 8.08 -4.06 11.70
CA VAL A 48 7.78 -3.21 12.86
C VAL A 48 7.85 -3.95 14.19
N GLY A 49 7.82 -5.30 14.17
CA GLY A 49 7.94 -6.12 15.37
C GLY A 49 9.34 -6.08 15.97
N CYS A 50 10.36 -5.74 15.19
CA CYS A 50 11.73 -5.54 15.65
C CYS A 50 12.29 -4.14 15.34
N GLY A 51 11.57 -3.31 14.58
CA GLY A 51 12.04 -2.00 14.13
C GLY A 51 13.13 -2.07 13.06
N GLU A 52 13.26 -3.21 12.39
CA GLU A 52 14.31 -3.47 11.40
C GLU A 52 13.85 -3.01 10.01
N ALA A 53 14.70 -2.23 9.32
CA ALA A 53 14.54 -1.95 7.90
C ALA A 53 15.00 -3.19 7.13
N LEU A 54 14.06 -3.92 6.56
CA LEU A 54 14.30 -5.16 5.83
C LEU A 54 14.86 -4.90 4.43
N SER A 55 14.24 -3.97 3.72
CA SER A 55 14.63 -3.59 2.36
C SER A 55 14.56 -2.08 2.17
N THR A 56 15.48 -1.56 1.36
CA THR A 56 15.55 -0.15 0.97
C THR A 56 15.58 -0.08 -0.54
N ILE A 57 14.65 0.68 -1.11
CA ILE A 57 14.45 0.78 -2.55
C ILE A 57 14.73 2.23 -2.96
N ASP A 58 15.90 2.42 -3.57
CA ASP A 58 16.36 3.68 -4.17
C ASP A 58 16.24 3.60 -5.69
N ALA A 59 15.00 3.47 -6.17
CA ALA A 59 14.71 3.29 -7.60
C ALA A 59 14.15 4.56 -8.26
N HIS A 60 13.91 5.62 -7.47
CA HIS A 60 13.11 6.78 -7.86
C HIS A 60 13.96 8.07 -7.87
N PRO A 61 14.20 8.67 -9.05
CA PRO A 61 15.01 9.88 -9.15
C PRO A 61 14.28 11.17 -8.73
N ASP A 62 12.96 11.11 -8.52
CA ASP A 62 12.12 12.25 -8.15
C ASP A 62 10.99 11.78 -7.20
N ILE A 63 10.16 12.72 -6.78
CA ILE A 63 9.09 12.54 -5.78
C ILE A 63 8.21 11.33 -6.13
N ILE A 64 8.10 10.42 -5.17
CA ILE A 64 7.13 9.33 -5.21
C ILE A 64 5.75 9.90 -4.90
N TYR A 65 4.79 9.65 -5.80
CA TYR A 65 3.41 10.09 -5.65
C TYR A 65 2.53 9.05 -4.96
N SER A 66 2.74 7.77 -5.28
CA SER A 66 1.99 6.67 -4.67
C SER A 66 2.80 5.37 -4.62
N CYS A 67 2.48 4.53 -3.64
CA CYS A 67 2.99 3.18 -3.44
C CYS A 67 1.81 2.29 -3.01
N CYS A 68 1.66 1.08 -3.57
CA CYS A 68 0.77 0.08 -2.99
C CYS A 68 1.22 -1.36 -3.32
N PHE A 69 0.88 -2.28 -2.43
CA PHE A 69 1.04 -3.71 -2.66
C PHE A 69 -0.05 -4.23 -3.61
N ASN A 70 0.24 -5.33 -4.30
CA ASN A 70 -0.80 -6.16 -4.93
C ASN A 70 -1.54 -7.00 -3.87
N TRP A 71 -2.52 -7.80 -4.30
CA TRP A 71 -3.44 -8.54 -3.43
C TRP A 71 -2.76 -9.43 -2.38
N ASP A 72 -1.78 -10.25 -2.79
CA ASP A 72 -1.03 -11.12 -1.89
C ASP A 72 0.20 -10.45 -1.26
N GLY A 73 0.53 -9.23 -1.72
CA GLY A 73 1.67 -8.42 -1.32
C GLY A 73 3.03 -8.86 -1.85
N SER A 74 3.05 -9.83 -2.78
CA SER A 74 4.28 -10.27 -3.44
C SER A 74 4.95 -9.19 -4.29
N LEU A 75 4.20 -8.17 -4.73
CA LEU A 75 4.68 -7.09 -5.58
C LEU A 75 4.24 -5.72 -5.04
N LEU A 76 5.09 -4.73 -5.28
CA LEU A 76 4.86 -3.33 -4.99
C LEU A 76 4.77 -2.57 -6.31
N LEU A 77 3.77 -1.71 -6.44
CA LEU A 77 3.74 -0.72 -7.51
C LEU A 77 3.97 0.68 -6.96
N THR A 78 4.74 1.48 -7.70
CA THR A 78 5.03 2.87 -7.37
C THR A 78 4.81 3.79 -8.56
N THR A 79 4.40 5.04 -8.29
CA THR A 79 4.31 6.11 -9.28
C THR A 79 5.20 7.27 -8.88
N CYS A 80 5.89 7.89 -9.83
CA CYS A 80 6.88 8.91 -9.56
C CYS A 80 6.70 10.13 -10.49
N LYS A 81 7.21 11.28 -10.02
CA LYS A 81 7.21 12.56 -10.74
C LYS A 81 8.03 12.54 -12.03
N ASP A 82 8.92 11.56 -12.17
CA ASP A 82 9.62 11.23 -13.41
C ASP A 82 8.70 10.63 -14.50
N LYS A 83 7.39 10.54 -14.22
CA LYS A 83 6.35 9.98 -15.08
C LYS A 83 6.47 8.49 -15.32
N LYS A 84 7.22 7.77 -14.48
CA LYS A 84 7.37 6.33 -14.58
C LYS A 84 6.54 5.62 -13.51
N ILE A 85 5.94 4.52 -13.93
CA ILE A 85 5.32 3.50 -13.08
C ILE A 85 6.33 2.36 -12.95
N ARG A 86 6.54 1.86 -11.73
CA ARG A 86 7.45 0.74 -11.49
C ARG A 86 6.76 -0.38 -10.75
N ILE A 87 6.96 -1.61 -11.21
CA ILE A 87 6.63 -2.84 -10.47
C ILE A 87 7.93 -3.35 -9.84
N ILE A 88 7.90 -3.55 -8.54
CA ILE A 88 9.09 -3.81 -7.72
C ILE A 88 8.81 -5.00 -6.81
N ASN A 89 9.78 -5.90 -6.67
CA ASN A 89 9.78 -6.88 -5.59
C ASN A 89 10.12 -6.17 -4.26
N PRO A 90 9.20 -6.15 -3.28
CA PRO A 90 9.44 -5.45 -2.02
C PRO A 90 10.54 -6.08 -1.15
N ARG A 91 10.91 -7.36 -1.38
CA ARG A 91 11.88 -8.06 -0.53
C ARG A 91 13.33 -7.67 -0.82
N ASP A 92 13.68 -7.54 -2.09
CA ASP A 92 15.05 -7.25 -2.55
C ASP A 92 15.15 -5.87 -3.24
N GLY A 93 14.02 -5.25 -3.57
CA GLY A 93 13.96 -3.97 -4.27
C GLY A 93 14.21 -4.07 -5.77
N GLU A 94 14.22 -5.28 -6.34
CA GLU A 94 14.36 -5.48 -7.78
C GLU A 94 13.19 -4.84 -8.53
N VAL A 95 13.50 -4.02 -9.54
CA VAL A 95 12.52 -3.41 -10.41
C VAL A 95 12.31 -4.33 -11.60
N PHE A 96 11.13 -4.94 -11.70
CA PHE A 96 10.80 -5.83 -12.81
C PHE A 96 10.44 -5.06 -14.07
N GLU A 97 9.64 -4.00 -13.92
CA GLU A 97 9.08 -3.28 -15.06
C GLU A 97 9.03 -1.78 -14.79
N VAL A 98 9.28 -1.01 -15.85
CA VAL A 98 9.27 0.45 -15.83
C VAL A 98 8.55 0.97 -17.07
N GLU A 99 7.40 1.59 -16.86
CA GLU A 99 6.59 2.13 -17.95
C GLU A 99 6.49 3.65 -17.87
N GLU A 100 6.62 4.33 -19.02
CA GLU A 100 6.46 5.78 -19.10
C GLU A 100 4.97 6.13 -19.30
N PHE A 101 4.41 6.85 -18.34
CA PHE A 101 3.02 7.27 -18.36
C PHE A 101 2.92 8.79 -18.61
N ALA A 102 2.41 9.16 -19.79
CA ALA A 102 2.42 10.54 -20.27
C ALA A 102 1.66 11.56 -19.40
N ARG A 103 0.77 11.12 -18.50
CA ARG A 103 -0.04 12.02 -17.66
C ARG A 103 0.44 12.01 -16.21
N SER A 104 0.84 13.18 -15.73
CA SER A 104 1.13 13.37 -14.30
C SER A 104 -0.11 13.07 -13.46
N CYS A 105 0.00 12.23 -12.42
CA CYS A 105 -1.02 12.07 -11.35
C CYS A 105 -1.13 13.33 -10.45
N LYS A 106 -0.58 14.47 -10.89
CA LYS A 106 -0.64 15.75 -10.19
C LYS A 106 -1.98 16.45 -10.47
N GLY A 107 -2.84 16.52 -9.47
CA GLY A 107 -4.07 17.29 -9.50
C GLY A 107 -4.90 17.10 -8.23
N ASP A 108 -5.15 18.20 -7.50
CA ASP A 108 -5.88 18.17 -6.24
C ASP A 108 -7.40 17.97 -6.42
N SER A 109 -7.92 18.10 -7.64
CA SER A 109 -9.37 18.04 -7.93
C SER A 109 -9.77 16.90 -8.87
N VAL A 110 -8.85 15.98 -9.18
CA VAL A 110 -9.08 14.95 -10.19
C VAL A 110 -8.57 13.60 -9.70
N ILE A 111 -9.44 12.59 -9.75
CA ILE A 111 -9.11 11.19 -9.48
C ILE A 111 -9.07 10.46 -10.82
N ARG A 112 -8.01 9.69 -11.08
CA ARG A 112 -7.89 8.88 -12.30
C ARG A 112 -7.82 7.40 -11.92
N TYR A 113 -8.50 6.57 -12.68
CA TYR A 113 -8.55 5.12 -12.47
C TYR A 113 -7.84 4.42 -13.61
N PHE A 114 -7.01 3.45 -13.26
CA PHE A 114 -6.28 2.62 -14.20
C PHE A 114 -6.48 1.16 -13.84
N GLU A 115 -6.57 0.32 -14.86
CA GLU A 115 -6.51 -1.12 -14.73
C GLU A 115 -5.09 -1.56 -15.06
N ILE A 116 -4.54 -2.45 -14.25
CA ILE A 116 -3.21 -3.00 -14.50
C ILE A 116 -3.37 -4.46 -14.86
N THR A 117 -2.93 -4.82 -16.05
CA THR A 117 -2.94 -6.18 -16.58
C THR A 117 -1.50 -6.62 -16.88
N PRO A 118 -1.25 -7.93 -16.99
CA PRO A 118 0.02 -8.45 -17.46
C PRO A 118 0.22 -8.32 -18.99
N GLU A 119 -0.72 -7.70 -19.70
CA GLU A 119 -0.67 -7.53 -21.15
C GLU A 119 -0.31 -6.09 -21.51
N VAL A 120 0.68 -5.90 -22.39
CA VAL A 120 1.06 -4.59 -22.94
C VAL A 120 -0.20 -3.82 -23.43
N PRO A 121 -0.40 -2.54 -23.06
CA PRO A 121 0.51 -1.61 -22.39
C PRO A 121 0.56 -1.70 -20.84
N PHE A 122 0.07 -2.78 -20.26
CA PHE A 122 -0.05 -3.09 -18.83
C PHE A 122 -0.97 -2.15 -18.06
N VAL A 123 -0.81 -0.84 -18.20
CA VAL A 123 -1.61 0.18 -17.54
C VAL A 123 -2.65 0.75 -18.51
N HIS A 124 -3.90 0.36 -18.29
CA HIS A 124 -5.03 0.75 -19.10
C HIS A 124 -5.78 1.88 -18.39
N TYR A 125 -5.86 3.05 -19.03
CA TYR A 125 -6.66 4.14 -18.50
C TYR A 125 -8.15 3.81 -18.57
N ILE A 126 -8.84 3.83 -17.43
CA ILE A 126 -10.28 3.58 -17.37
C ILE A 126 -11.03 4.91 -17.49
N ASN A 127 -10.91 5.78 -16.49
CA ASN A 127 -11.67 7.02 -16.45
C ASN A 127 -11.07 8.06 -15.49
N THR A 128 -11.67 9.25 -15.49
CA THR A 128 -11.35 10.37 -14.62
C THR A 128 -12.61 10.83 -13.89
N PHE A 129 -12.56 10.94 -12.57
CA PHE A 129 -13.57 11.56 -11.75
C PHE A 129 -13.11 12.95 -11.30
N GLN A 130 -13.91 13.97 -11.61
CA GLN A 130 -13.58 15.36 -11.35
C GLN A 130 -14.38 15.90 -10.17
N LEU A 131 -13.67 16.49 -9.21
CA LEU A 131 -14.24 17.17 -8.07
C LEU A 131 -14.29 18.69 -8.34
N PRO A 132 -15.31 19.38 -7.82
CA PRO A 132 -15.51 20.81 -8.08
C PRO A 132 -14.42 21.68 -7.43
N ASP A 133 -13.84 21.23 -6.31
CA ASP A 133 -12.80 21.98 -5.60
C ASP A 133 -11.57 21.10 -5.28
N PRO A 134 -10.39 21.73 -5.10
CA PRO A 134 -9.19 21.04 -4.62
C PRO A 134 -9.43 20.33 -3.28
N GLN A 135 -8.94 19.11 -3.17
CA GLN A 135 -8.89 18.34 -1.92
C GLN A 135 -7.48 18.44 -1.31
N ARG A 136 -7.40 18.60 0.01
CA ARG A 136 -6.13 18.50 0.75
C ARG A 136 -5.72 17.07 1.05
N GLY A 137 -6.71 16.18 1.07
CA GLY A 137 -6.54 14.77 1.32
C GLY A 137 -7.86 14.05 1.12
N ILE A 138 -7.77 12.75 0.97
CA ILE A 138 -8.92 11.85 0.90
C ILE A 138 -8.52 10.58 1.65
N GLY A 139 -9.40 10.10 2.52
CA GLY A 139 -9.33 8.76 3.06
C GLY A 139 -10.39 7.90 2.41
N MET A 140 -10.16 6.61 2.28
CA MET A 140 -11.21 5.67 1.90
C MET A 140 -11.50 4.73 3.07
N MET A 141 -12.78 4.44 3.29
CA MET A 141 -13.22 3.37 4.19
C MET A 141 -12.83 2.00 3.63
N PRO A 142 -12.16 1.13 4.42
CA PRO A 142 -11.99 -0.27 4.06
C PRO A 142 -13.33 -0.97 3.86
N LYS A 143 -13.37 -2.03 3.04
CA LYS A 143 -14.60 -2.82 2.80
C LYS A 143 -15.31 -3.27 4.08
N ARG A 144 -14.57 -3.56 5.15
CA ARG A 144 -15.11 -3.95 6.45
C ARG A 144 -15.88 -2.86 7.19
N GLY A 145 -15.74 -1.59 6.80
CA GLY A 145 -16.43 -0.46 7.43
C GLY A 145 -17.53 0.17 6.58
N VAL A 146 -17.84 -0.40 5.42
CA VAL A 146 -18.98 0.04 4.60
C VAL A 146 -20.29 -0.50 5.16
N ASP A 147 -21.36 0.25 4.95
CA ASP A 147 -22.70 -0.16 5.33
C ASP A 147 -23.31 -1.07 4.25
N VAL A 148 -23.25 -2.38 4.51
CA VAL A 148 -23.78 -3.39 3.59
C VAL A 148 -25.30 -3.29 3.42
N THR A 149 -26.02 -2.78 4.43
CA THR A 149 -27.49 -2.70 4.43
C THR A 149 -28.00 -1.65 3.45
N THR A 150 -27.23 -0.57 3.24
CA THR A 150 -27.58 0.51 2.32
C THR A 150 -26.94 0.34 0.94
N CYS A 151 -26.38 -0.83 0.63
CA CYS A 151 -25.68 -1.09 -0.64
C CYS A 151 -24.48 -0.14 -0.88
N GLU A 152 -23.82 0.33 0.19
CA GLU A 152 -22.60 1.14 0.10
C GLU A 152 -21.41 0.28 -0.33
N ILE A 153 -20.83 0.59 -1.49
CA ILE A 153 -19.67 -0.13 -2.03
C ILE A 153 -18.34 0.51 -1.63
N THR A 154 -18.32 1.82 -1.37
CA THR A 154 -17.17 2.54 -0.84
C THR A 154 -17.59 3.86 -0.21
N ARG A 155 -16.77 4.37 0.70
CA ARG A 155 -16.95 5.68 1.33
C ARG A 155 -15.64 6.43 1.32
N PHE A 156 -15.66 7.67 0.87
CA PHE A 156 -14.53 8.58 0.95
C PHE A 156 -14.71 9.62 2.05
N TYR A 157 -13.60 9.96 2.68
CA TYR A 157 -13.43 11.02 3.66
C TYR A 157 -12.56 12.11 3.02
N ARG A 158 -13.19 13.04 2.29
CA ARG A 158 -12.51 14.12 1.58
C ARG A 158 -12.26 15.30 2.52
N LEU A 159 -11.00 15.69 2.69
CA LEU A 159 -10.63 16.92 3.39
C LEU A 159 -10.54 18.08 2.39
N ASN A 160 -11.33 19.13 2.59
CA ASN A 160 -11.28 20.33 1.76
C ASN A 160 -10.30 21.38 2.32
N ASN A 161 -10.12 22.49 1.59
CA ASN A 161 -9.22 23.58 1.98
C ASN A 161 -9.65 24.31 3.26
N SER A 162 -10.94 24.31 3.59
CA SER A 162 -11.48 24.90 4.82
C SER A 162 -11.33 24.00 6.05
N GLY A 163 -10.73 22.81 5.90
CA GLY A 163 -10.47 21.88 7.01
C GLY A 163 -11.67 21.01 7.39
N PHE A 164 -12.75 21.05 6.62
CA PHE A 164 -13.90 20.16 6.83
C PHE A 164 -13.69 18.83 6.10
N CYS A 165 -13.95 17.74 6.82
CA CYS A 165 -14.01 16.41 6.26
C CYS A 165 -15.43 16.13 5.72
N GLN A 166 -15.57 16.09 4.40
CA GLN A 166 -16.78 15.71 3.70
C GLN A 166 -16.80 14.18 3.48
N ILE A 167 -17.91 13.54 3.83
CA ILE A 167 -18.13 12.12 3.56
C ILE A 167 -18.81 11.98 2.19
N ILE A 168 -18.23 11.16 1.31
CA ILE A 168 -18.79 10.82 0.00
C ILE A 168 -19.04 9.32 -0.03
N THR A 169 -20.31 8.94 0.11
CA THR A 169 -20.76 7.55 0.05
C THR A 169 -21.07 7.17 -1.40
N MET A 170 -20.55 6.04 -1.86
CA MET A 170 -20.91 5.46 -3.15
C MET A 170 -21.80 4.25 -2.93
N THR A 171 -23.02 4.34 -3.45
CA THR A 171 -24.07 3.33 -3.26
C THR A 171 -24.52 2.76 -4.59
N VAL A 172 -24.75 1.45 -4.63
CA VAL A 172 -25.44 0.81 -5.74
C VAL A 172 -26.95 0.80 -5.45
N PRO A 173 -27.80 1.43 -6.29
CA PRO A 173 -29.23 1.49 -6.02
C PRO A 173 -29.87 0.12 -6.23
N ARG A 174 -30.20 -0.57 -5.13
CA ARG A 174 -30.91 -1.86 -5.11
C ARG A 174 -32.27 -1.71 -4.43
N LYS A 175 -33.25 -2.50 -4.86
CA LYS A 175 -34.59 -2.60 -4.24
C LYS A 175 -34.70 -3.89 -3.42
N SER A 176 -33.76 -4.11 -2.51
CA SER A 176 -33.74 -5.31 -1.67
C SER A 176 -33.10 -4.99 -0.33
N GLU A 177 -33.71 -5.51 0.75
CA GLU A 177 -33.16 -5.50 2.10
C GLU A 177 -32.32 -6.76 2.38
N LEU A 178 -32.25 -7.69 1.42
CA LEU A 178 -31.41 -8.89 1.52
C LEU A 178 -29.95 -8.54 1.26
N PHE A 179 -29.04 -9.29 1.89
CA PHE A 179 -27.62 -9.18 1.62
C PHE A 179 -27.31 -9.45 0.13
N GLN A 180 -26.54 -8.56 -0.49
CA GLN A 180 -26.21 -8.60 -1.92
C GLN A 180 -24.84 -9.26 -2.13
N GLU A 181 -24.80 -10.59 -2.26
CA GLU A 181 -23.56 -11.37 -2.39
C GLU A 181 -22.74 -10.98 -3.64
N ASP A 182 -23.39 -10.48 -4.69
CA ASP A 182 -22.73 -9.99 -5.90
C ASP A 182 -22.01 -8.65 -5.70
N LEU A 183 -22.46 -7.83 -4.74
CA LEU A 183 -21.79 -6.56 -4.38
C LEU A 183 -20.71 -6.74 -3.33
N TYR A 184 -20.84 -7.81 -2.53
CA TYR A 184 -20.00 -8.08 -1.36
C TYR A 184 -19.49 -9.53 -1.41
N PRO A 185 -18.60 -9.85 -2.37
CA PRO A 185 -17.82 -11.08 -2.28
C PRO A 185 -16.97 -11.06 -1.00
N ASP A 186 -16.44 -12.23 -0.63
CA ASP A 186 -15.55 -12.33 0.52
C ASP A 186 -14.37 -11.36 0.35
N THR A 187 -14.11 -10.60 1.42
CA THR A 187 -13.14 -9.49 1.41
C THR A 187 -11.98 -9.81 2.37
N PRO A 188 -10.79 -9.21 2.20
CA PRO A 188 -9.69 -9.41 3.13
C PRO A 188 -10.10 -9.03 4.56
N GLY A 189 -9.85 -9.97 5.48
CA GLY A 189 -10.14 -9.83 6.90
C GLY A 189 -9.16 -8.90 7.63
N ASP A 190 -9.13 -9.03 8.95
CA ASP A 190 -8.14 -8.39 9.82
C ASP A 190 -7.05 -9.37 10.30
N ILE A 191 -7.09 -10.61 9.83
CA ILE A 191 -6.14 -11.67 10.19
C ILE A 191 -5.07 -11.77 9.09
N PRO A 192 -3.80 -11.58 9.43
CA PRO A 192 -2.71 -11.79 8.48
C PRO A 192 -2.58 -13.28 8.12
N ALA A 193 -2.33 -13.57 6.85
CA ALA A 193 -2.09 -14.93 6.35
C ALA A 193 -0.66 -15.43 6.66
N LEU A 194 0.27 -14.49 6.87
CA LEU A 194 1.69 -14.74 7.09
C LEU A 194 2.20 -13.96 8.30
N THR A 195 3.21 -14.53 8.96
CA THR A 195 4.10 -13.78 9.85
C THR A 195 5.11 -12.96 9.05
N ALA A 196 5.78 -12.00 9.69
CA ALA A 196 6.84 -11.22 9.05
C ALA A 196 8.00 -12.13 8.62
N GLU A 197 8.31 -13.14 9.43
CA GLU A 197 9.39 -14.08 9.23
C GLU A 197 9.11 -14.99 8.02
N GLU A 198 7.93 -15.62 7.97
CA GLU A 198 7.52 -16.45 6.82
C GLU A 198 7.49 -15.63 5.52
N TRP A 199 7.00 -14.39 5.58
CA TRP A 199 7.01 -13.50 4.44
C TRP A 199 8.43 -13.18 3.97
N TRP A 200 9.34 -12.89 4.90
CA TRP A 200 10.74 -12.57 4.60
C TRP A 200 11.51 -13.78 4.03
N GLU A 201 11.13 -14.99 4.41
CA GLU A 201 11.63 -16.25 3.85
C GLU A 201 11.14 -16.51 2.41
N GLY A 202 10.28 -15.65 1.86
CA GLY A 202 9.81 -15.71 0.48
C GLY A 202 8.42 -16.33 0.29
N GLN A 203 7.69 -16.62 1.38
CA GLN A 203 6.34 -17.18 1.25
C GLN A 203 5.34 -16.11 0.79
N ASN A 204 4.44 -16.49 -0.13
CA ASN A 204 3.28 -15.69 -0.53
C ASN A 204 2.00 -16.48 -0.22
N LYS A 205 1.01 -15.82 0.38
CA LYS A 205 -0.31 -16.40 0.66
C LYS A 205 -1.36 -15.34 0.41
N ASP A 206 -2.51 -15.76 -0.14
CA ASP A 206 -3.64 -14.86 -0.31
C ASP A 206 -4.18 -14.39 1.05
N PRO A 207 -4.81 -13.20 1.12
CA PRO A 207 -5.45 -12.71 2.33
C PRO A 207 -6.47 -13.71 2.86
N ILE A 208 -6.54 -13.86 4.18
CA ILE A 208 -7.63 -14.61 4.81
C ILE A 208 -8.91 -13.80 4.62
N LEU A 209 -9.83 -14.36 3.83
CA LEU A 209 -11.07 -13.68 3.48
C LEU A 209 -12.13 -13.84 4.58
N MET A 210 -13.04 -12.87 4.64
CA MET A 210 -14.21 -12.90 5.51
C MET A 210 -15.44 -12.41 4.76
N SER A 211 -16.59 -12.97 5.12
CA SER A 211 -17.88 -12.50 4.62
C SER A 211 -18.34 -11.25 5.38
N LEU A 212 -18.95 -10.31 4.68
CA LEU A 212 -19.56 -9.12 5.28
C LEU A 212 -21.04 -9.33 5.66
N LYS A 213 -21.59 -10.53 5.42
CA LYS A 213 -23.01 -10.84 5.60
C LYS A 213 -23.53 -10.61 7.02
N ASP A 214 -22.72 -10.99 8.01
CA ASP A 214 -23.05 -10.85 9.43
C ASP A 214 -22.53 -9.53 10.05
N GLY A 215 -22.11 -8.60 9.19
CA GLY A 215 -21.41 -7.38 9.60
C GLY A 215 -19.98 -7.63 10.07
N TYR A 216 -19.24 -6.56 10.35
CA TYR A 216 -17.89 -6.68 10.88
C TYR A 216 -17.90 -7.02 12.37
N GLN A 217 -17.36 -8.20 12.71
CA GLN A 217 -17.09 -8.59 14.08
C GLN A 217 -15.60 -8.42 14.34
N ALA A 218 -15.25 -7.57 15.30
CA ALA A 218 -13.86 -7.35 15.67
C ALA A 218 -13.29 -8.59 16.35
N THR A 219 -12.31 -9.23 15.73
CA THR A 219 -11.55 -10.31 16.36
C THR A 219 -10.67 -9.72 17.47
N GLN A 220 -10.40 -10.48 18.55
CA GLN A 220 -9.45 -10.03 19.57
C GLN A 220 -8.08 -9.81 18.91
N LYS A 221 -7.62 -8.55 18.86
CA LYS A 221 -6.33 -8.21 18.28
C LYS A 221 -5.20 -8.83 19.08
N SER A 222 -4.28 -9.52 18.39
CA SER A 222 -2.96 -9.81 18.95
C SER A 222 -2.25 -8.49 19.26
N GLU A 223 -1.81 -8.32 20.49
CA GLU A 223 -1.01 -7.16 20.87
C GLU A 223 0.32 -7.15 20.09
N LEU A 224 0.71 -6.00 19.53
CA LEU A 224 2.01 -5.86 18.87
C LEU A 224 3.11 -6.12 19.91
N LYS A 225 3.73 -7.31 19.83
CA LYS A 225 4.87 -7.67 20.67
C LYS A 225 6.14 -7.26 19.97
N VAL A 226 6.85 -6.31 20.56
CA VAL A 226 8.11 -5.82 20.01
C VAL A 226 9.27 -6.58 20.64
N THR A 227 10.02 -7.31 19.83
CA THR A 227 11.26 -7.95 20.26
C THR A 227 12.41 -6.98 20.04
N LYS A 228 12.74 -6.17 21.05
CA LYS A 228 13.93 -5.32 21.00
C LYS A 228 15.18 -6.22 20.99
N LYS A 229 15.82 -6.42 19.84
CA LYS A 229 17.19 -6.96 19.79
C LYS A 229 18.07 -5.99 20.60
N LYS A 230 18.63 -6.43 21.74
CA LYS A 230 19.58 -5.61 22.51
C LYS A 230 20.76 -5.27 21.60
N THR A 231 20.93 -3.99 21.27
CA THR A 231 22.12 -3.49 20.60
C THR A 231 23.32 -3.63 21.55
N ASN A 232 24.19 -4.61 21.32
CA ASN A 232 25.50 -4.65 21.98
C ASN A 232 26.51 -3.82 21.15
N ILE A 233 26.47 -2.52 21.42
CA ILE A 233 27.47 -1.42 21.46
C ILE A 233 28.81 -1.43 20.65
N LEU A 234 29.33 -2.49 19.98
CA LEU A 234 30.76 -2.48 19.57
C LEU A 234 31.21 -2.95 18.17
N ASP A 235 30.33 -3.28 17.23
CA ASP A 235 30.75 -3.74 15.89
C ASP A 235 29.67 -3.36 14.85
N LYS A 236 29.84 -2.59 13.78
CA LYS A 236 31.00 -2.07 13.04
C LYS A 236 30.57 -0.86 12.20
N MET A 237 31.33 0.22 12.25
CA MET A 237 31.57 1.18 11.16
C MET A 237 32.83 1.99 11.52
N PRO A 238 33.54 2.71 10.62
CA PRO A 238 33.38 2.93 9.16
C PRO A 238 34.79 2.95 8.45
N PRO A 239 35.14 3.71 7.36
CA PRO A 239 34.38 4.43 6.32
C PRO A 239 34.84 4.19 4.84
N THR A 240 34.02 4.67 3.89
CA THR A 240 34.34 5.17 2.51
C THR A 240 35.24 4.35 1.57
N GLY A 241 34.68 3.89 0.45
CA GLY A 241 35.44 3.49 -0.73
C GLY A 241 34.59 3.60 -2.01
N LYS A 242 35.01 4.45 -2.95
CA LYS A 242 34.47 4.54 -4.31
C LYS A 242 34.66 3.21 -5.03
N VAL A 243 33.62 2.66 -5.67
CA VAL A 243 33.79 1.67 -6.75
C VAL A 243 32.90 2.05 -7.93
N LYS A 244 33.47 1.82 -9.11
CA LYS A 244 33.09 2.30 -10.45
C LYS A 244 31.82 1.62 -10.99
N SER A 245 31.26 2.30 -11.99
CA SER A 245 30.31 1.82 -12.99
C SER A 245 30.79 0.56 -13.70
N GLU A 246 29.90 -0.41 -13.86
CA GLU A 246 29.87 -1.33 -15.01
C GLU A 246 28.40 -1.71 -15.27
N GLU A 247 27.95 -1.41 -16.48
CA GLU A 247 26.66 -1.82 -17.06
C GLU A 247 26.73 -3.30 -17.46
N ASP A 248 25.63 -4.01 -17.23
CA ASP A 248 24.95 -4.97 -18.12
C ASP A 248 24.32 -6.10 -17.30
N GLY A 249 23.08 -5.88 -16.86
CA GLY A 249 22.22 -6.90 -16.28
C GLY A 249 20.98 -7.06 -17.17
N LYS A 250 20.91 -8.18 -17.90
CA LYS A 250 19.69 -8.61 -18.60
C LYS A 250 18.52 -8.64 -17.61
N ALA A 251 17.46 -7.89 -17.92
CA ALA A 251 16.15 -8.07 -17.30
C ALA A 251 15.73 -9.54 -17.51
N THR A 252 15.60 -10.28 -16.42
CA THR A 252 15.08 -11.64 -16.47
C THR A 252 13.57 -11.53 -16.38
N ALA A 253 12.86 -11.88 -17.46
CA ALA A 253 11.42 -11.81 -17.52
C ALA A 253 10.79 -12.63 -16.38
N LEU A 254 9.81 -12.04 -15.67
CA LEU A 254 8.94 -12.73 -14.73
C LEU A 254 8.29 -13.95 -15.42
N SER A 255 8.16 -15.07 -14.70
CA SER A 255 7.41 -16.22 -15.23
C SER A 255 5.95 -15.83 -15.44
N SER A 256 5.30 -16.41 -16.47
CA SER A 256 3.89 -16.16 -16.81
C SER A 256 2.93 -16.35 -15.64
N GLU A 257 3.30 -17.20 -14.67
CA GLU A 257 2.54 -17.53 -13.46
C GLU A 257 2.57 -16.41 -12.41
N ALA A 258 3.65 -15.60 -12.36
CA ALA A 258 3.74 -14.43 -11.48
C ALA A 258 2.95 -13.23 -12.04
N LEU A 259 2.84 -13.14 -13.37
CA LEU A 259 2.10 -12.12 -14.11
C LEU A 259 0.57 -12.29 -14.00
N GLU A 260 0.06 -13.53 -13.95
CA GLU A 260 -1.38 -13.78 -13.72
C GLU A 260 -1.86 -13.27 -12.35
N LYS A 261 -0.99 -13.18 -11.33
CA LYS A 261 -1.34 -12.66 -9.99
C LYS A 261 -1.31 -11.12 -9.88
N VAL A 262 -0.86 -10.43 -10.93
CA VAL A 262 -0.95 -8.96 -11.05
C VAL A 262 -2.37 -8.52 -11.45
N THR A 263 -3.19 -9.44 -11.97
CA THR A 263 -4.50 -9.18 -12.60
C THR A 263 -5.56 -8.57 -11.69
N GLU A 264 -5.36 -8.57 -10.36
CA GLU A 264 -6.33 -7.98 -9.41
C GLU A 264 -5.85 -6.67 -8.76
N VAL A 265 -4.81 -6.02 -9.31
CA VAL A 265 -4.40 -4.70 -8.83
C VAL A 265 -5.29 -3.63 -9.46
N ARG A 266 -6.46 -3.38 -8.86
CA ARG A 266 -7.24 -2.18 -9.17
C ARG A 266 -6.51 -0.94 -8.64
N PHE A 267 -5.79 -0.27 -9.52
CA PHE A 267 -5.13 0.99 -9.19
C PHE A 267 -6.15 2.12 -9.12
N TYR A 268 -6.38 2.58 -7.90
CA TYR A 268 -6.94 3.88 -7.67
C TYR A 268 -5.76 4.85 -7.58
N CYS A 269 -5.42 5.58 -8.66
CA CYS A 269 -4.62 6.81 -8.53
C CYS A 269 -5.55 7.86 -7.88
N VAL A 270 -5.83 7.62 -6.60
CA VAL A 270 -6.40 8.55 -5.66
C VAL A 270 -5.20 9.04 -4.87
N CYS A 271 -4.93 10.33 -4.95
CA CYS A 271 -3.95 10.99 -4.11
C CYS A 271 -4.09 10.49 -2.66
N ARG A 272 -3.11 9.71 -2.20
CA ARG A 272 -2.94 9.12 -0.85
C ARG A 272 -3.95 8.02 -0.42
N HIS A 273 -3.41 6.80 -0.35
CA HIS A 273 -3.86 5.58 0.35
C HIS A 273 -5.12 4.86 -0.16
N TRP A 274 -4.94 3.62 -0.63
CA TRP A 274 -5.98 2.60 -0.79
C TRP A 274 -5.43 1.23 -0.36
N CYS A 275 -6.25 0.48 0.40
CA CYS A 275 -6.28 -0.98 0.45
C CYS A 275 -7.49 -1.43 -0.38
#